data_AF-A0A3D2ZBM7-F1
#
_entry.id   AF-A0A3D2ZBM7-F1
#
_cell.length_a   1.000
_cell.length_b   1.000
_cell.length_c   1.000
_cell.angle_alpha   90.00
_cell.angle_beta   90.00
_cell.angle_gamma   90.00
#
_symmetry.space_group_name_H-M   'P 1'
#
loop_
_entity.id
_entity.type
_entity.pdbx_description
1 polymer ?
#
loop_
_entity_poly.entity_id
_entity_poly.type
_entity_poly.pdbx_seq_one_letter_code
_entity_poly.pdbx_strand_id
1 'polypeptide(L)'
;MHFFGFVLTVIGTLYLLDLALLVSAHRVWWRRRWVKYTALTIPLLVAIGLGIWGTAHEHQSTTWIVVGAGLTSILFTQLGALLLALLAAAILRGAVYVTQNVRRPVQLTADPERRRFLRAGLAAIPLMSATAAAAGTIRSAQSPSIPRIRLRYPDLPPDLEGLRILQLSDMHVGPYVGLNDVERLLQRAAALEPDLVVVTGDICDHLPDYLATLQRLEGLSPPLGTYASLGNHEYFRGLRAVRACFDQSSIPLLVEEGITIPVGAARLHVTGADDPRFLGDAAAHARLRRSVEASLDGAPADAFQLLMSHRSQAFDTAAPLGVQLTLSGHTHGFQLGFGGRSLFDSWLPKKYIWGHYGGGATQLYTSAGVGHWFPFRLGCPPEAPLFTLTSATQETT
;
A
#
# COMPACT_ATOMS: atom_id res chain seq x y z
N MET A 1 -4.79 -11.02 19.05
CA MET A 1 -5.10 -9.91 19.99
C MET A 1 -4.34 -8.60 19.71
N HIS A 2 -3.13 -8.61 19.13
CA HIS A 2 -2.33 -7.37 18.97
C HIS A 2 -2.90 -6.32 18.00
N PHE A 3 -3.58 -6.72 16.93
CA PHE A 3 -4.08 -5.77 15.90
C PHE A 3 -5.24 -4.89 16.40
N PHE A 4 -6.26 -5.47 17.03
CA PHE A 4 -7.37 -4.69 17.62
C PHE A 4 -6.88 -3.71 18.69
N GLY A 5 -5.94 -4.13 19.53
CA GLY A 5 -5.31 -3.25 20.52
C GLY A 5 -4.56 -2.08 19.87
N PHE A 6 -3.82 -2.35 18.78
CA PHE A 6 -3.14 -1.31 18.01
C PHE A 6 -4.14 -0.32 17.39
N VAL A 7 -5.18 -0.81 16.71
CA VAL A 7 -6.23 0.04 16.09
C VAL A 7 -6.90 0.93 17.14
N LEU A 8 -7.28 0.36 18.29
CA LEU A 8 -7.87 1.10 19.40
C LEU A 8 -6.91 2.17 19.94
N THR A 9 -5.63 1.83 20.08
CA THR A 9 -4.59 2.78 20.54
C THR A 9 -4.48 3.95 19.58
N VAL A 10 -4.36 3.70 18.27
CA VAL A 10 -4.22 4.77 17.28
C VAL A 10 -5.47 5.64 17.20
N ILE A 11 -6.67 5.04 17.11
CA ILE A 11 -7.93 5.81 17.09
C ILE A 11 -8.09 6.62 18.38
N GLY A 12 -7.78 6.03 19.53
CA GLY A 12 -7.81 6.70 20.82
C GLY A 12 -6.84 7.89 20.87
N THR A 13 -5.61 7.73 20.38
CA THR A 13 -4.64 8.83 20.28
C THR A 13 -5.14 9.94 19.36
N LEU A 14 -5.63 9.63 18.16
CA LEU A 14 -6.20 10.63 17.25
C LEU A 14 -7.35 11.41 17.89
N TYR A 15 -8.29 10.70 18.51
CA TYR A 15 -9.41 11.31 19.23
C TYR A 15 -8.94 12.26 20.34
N LEU A 16 -7.97 11.85 21.16
CA LEU A 16 -7.45 12.67 22.24
C LEU A 16 -6.75 13.93 21.72
N LEU A 17 -6.01 13.83 20.61
CA LEU A 17 -5.39 14.97 19.95
C LEU A 17 -6.44 15.95 19.39
N ASP A 18 -7.47 15.43 18.73
CA ASP A 18 -8.59 16.24 18.24
C ASP A 18 -9.31 16.96 19.37
N LEU A 19 -9.61 16.25 20.45
CA LEU A 19 -10.25 16.80 21.63
C LEU A 19 -9.36 17.88 22.27
N ALA A 20 -8.07 17.62 22.41
CA ALA A 20 -7.11 18.58 22.95
C ALA A 20 -7.06 19.85 22.10
N LEU A 21 -7.02 19.74 20.76
CA LEU A 21 -7.05 20.89 19.85
C LEU A 21 -8.39 21.64 19.91
N LEU A 22 -9.52 20.94 19.97
CA LEU A 22 -10.85 21.55 20.11
C LEU A 22 -10.96 22.36 21.41
N VAL A 23 -10.51 21.80 22.52
CA VAL A 23 -10.58 22.43 23.86
C VAL A 23 -9.55 23.56 24.02
N SER A 24 -8.34 23.40 23.49
CA SER A 24 -7.26 24.38 23.68
C SER A 24 -7.27 25.47 22.60
N ALA A 25 -7.15 25.08 21.32
CA ALA A 25 -6.91 25.97 20.19
C ALA A 25 -8.21 26.47 19.53
N HIS A 26 -9.33 25.76 19.69
CA HIS A 26 -10.61 26.07 19.04
C HIS A 26 -11.78 26.24 20.04
N ARG A 27 -11.52 26.87 21.19
CA ARG A 27 -12.48 27.07 22.29
C ARG A 27 -13.87 27.58 21.87
N VAL A 28 -13.95 28.43 20.86
CA VAL A 28 -15.22 28.97 20.34
C VAL A 28 -16.11 27.85 19.79
N TRP A 29 -15.51 26.88 19.11
CA TRP A 29 -16.22 25.73 18.54
C TRP A 29 -16.62 24.77 19.66
N TRP A 30 -15.72 24.49 20.61
CA TRP A 30 -16.01 23.64 21.78
C TRP A 30 -17.19 24.13 22.63
N ARG A 31 -17.40 25.45 22.72
CA ARG A 31 -18.55 26.03 23.45
C ARG A 31 -19.89 25.73 22.79
N ARG A 32 -19.93 25.36 21.51
CA ARG A 32 -21.17 24.99 20.82
C ARG A 32 -21.61 23.61 21.32
N ARG A 33 -22.81 23.54 21.92
CA ARG A 33 -23.35 22.32 22.52
C ARG A 33 -23.29 21.13 21.55
N TRP A 34 -23.72 21.31 20.30
CA TRP A 34 -23.70 20.24 19.31
C TRP A 34 -22.28 19.72 19.02
N VAL A 35 -21.28 20.59 18.86
CA VAL A 35 -19.87 20.18 18.66
C VAL A 35 -19.37 19.36 19.85
N LYS A 36 -19.64 19.84 21.07
CA LYS A 36 -19.24 19.16 22.31
C LYS A 36 -19.87 17.78 22.40
N TYR A 37 -21.17 17.66 22.18
CA TYR A 37 -21.85 16.37 22.26
C TYR A 37 -21.40 15.43 21.14
N THR A 38 -21.27 15.91 19.90
CA THR A 38 -20.74 15.11 18.78
C THR A 38 -19.36 14.57 19.11
N ALA A 39 -18.43 15.42 19.55
CA ALA A 39 -17.08 14.99 19.92
C ALA A 39 -17.10 13.92 21.03
N LEU A 40 -17.90 14.12 22.08
CA LEU A 40 -18.02 13.16 23.19
C LEU A 40 -18.70 11.85 22.81
N THR A 41 -19.48 11.80 21.72
CA THR A 41 -20.11 10.56 21.23
C THR A 41 -19.21 9.72 20.33
N ILE A 42 -18.11 10.27 19.79
CA ILE A 42 -17.21 9.54 18.88
C ILE A 42 -16.64 8.26 19.53
N PRO A 43 -16.15 8.25 20.79
CA PRO A 43 -15.65 7.03 21.42
C PRO A 43 -16.69 5.90 21.48
N LEU A 44 -17.97 6.25 21.67
CA LEU A 44 -19.05 5.27 21.68
C LEU A 44 -19.25 4.66 20.28
N LEU A 45 -19.23 5.47 19.21
CA LEU A 45 -19.33 4.99 17.84
C LEU A 45 -18.14 4.09 17.45
N VAL A 46 -16.93 4.44 17.89
CA VAL A 46 -15.73 3.61 17.71
C VAL A 46 -15.88 2.29 18.45
N ALA A 47 -16.35 2.32 19.70
CA ALA A 47 -16.56 1.10 20.49
C ALA A 47 -17.61 0.18 19.86
N ILE A 48 -18.70 0.75 19.29
CA ILE A 48 -19.71 -0.02 18.55
C ILE A 48 -19.09 -0.64 17.29
N GLY A 49 -18.36 0.13 16.49
CA GLY A 49 -17.72 -0.38 15.25
C GLY A 49 -16.72 -1.49 15.53
N LEU A 50 -15.84 -1.30 16.53
CA LEU A 50 -14.89 -2.31 16.98
C LEU A 50 -15.60 -3.53 17.60
N GLY A 51 -16.70 -3.32 18.33
CA GLY A 51 -17.50 -4.38 18.91
C GLY A 51 -18.13 -5.27 17.83
N ILE A 52 -18.77 -4.66 16.82
CA ILE A 52 -19.30 -5.38 15.65
C ILE A 52 -18.17 -6.15 14.95
N TRP A 53 -17.02 -5.50 14.74
CA TRP A 53 -15.90 -6.12 14.04
C TRP A 53 -15.33 -7.31 14.81
N GLY A 54 -15.12 -7.17 16.12
CA GLY A 54 -14.60 -8.21 16.99
C GLY A 54 -15.53 -9.42 17.08
N THR A 55 -16.83 -9.20 17.31
CA THR A 55 -17.81 -10.29 17.39
C THR A 55 -17.99 -10.99 16.04
N ALA A 56 -17.99 -10.23 14.94
CA ALA A 56 -18.07 -10.80 13.60
C ALA A 56 -16.85 -11.68 13.26
N HIS A 57 -15.66 -11.30 13.74
CA HIS A 57 -14.45 -12.09 13.58
C HIS A 57 -14.51 -13.40 14.37
N GLU A 58 -15.03 -13.35 15.60
CA GLU A 58 -15.25 -14.55 16.43
C GLU A 58 -16.26 -15.52 15.78
N HIS A 59 -17.31 -15.00 15.15
CA HIS A 59 -18.34 -15.79 14.48
C HIS A 59 -18.03 -16.09 13.00
N GLN A 60 -16.85 -15.72 12.51
CA GLN A 60 -16.43 -15.89 11.11
C GLN A 60 -17.44 -15.35 10.07
N SER A 61 -18.16 -14.28 10.42
CA SER A 61 -19.17 -13.69 9.53
C SER A 61 -18.54 -12.63 8.64
N THR A 62 -18.26 -12.98 7.37
CA THR A 62 -17.64 -12.06 6.40
C THR A 62 -18.41 -10.76 6.24
N THR A 63 -19.74 -10.80 6.13
CA THR A 63 -20.59 -9.60 5.98
C THR A 63 -20.39 -8.63 7.14
N TRP A 64 -20.46 -9.11 8.39
CA TRP A 64 -20.33 -8.24 9.56
C TRP A 64 -18.88 -7.82 9.83
N ILE A 65 -17.89 -8.61 9.41
CA ILE A 65 -16.49 -8.20 9.40
C ILE A 65 -16.32 -6.98 8.49
N VAL A 66 -16.86 -7.02 7.27
CA VAL A 66 -16.81 -5.89 6.33
C VAL A 66 -17.52 -4.67 6.87
N VAL A 67 -18.72 -4.84 7.45
CA VAL A 67 -19.48 -3.72 8.06
C VAL A 67 -18.71 -3.11 9.23
N GLY A 68 -18.25 -3.90 10.18
CA GLY A 68 -17.53 -3.41 11.36
C GLY A 68 -16.20 -2.74 11.00
N ALA A 69 -15.44 -3.35 10.08
CA ALA A 69 -14.18 -2.80 9.61
C ALA A 69 -14.37 -1.54 8.75
N GLY A 70 -15.42 -1.50 7.91
CA GLY A 70 -15.82 -0.30 7.16
C GLY A 70 -16.21 0.86 8.07
N LEU A 71 -17.06 0.62 9.07
CA LEU A 71 -17.44 1.63 10.07
C LEU A 71 -16.21 2.17 10.82
N THR A 72 -15.34 1.27 11.27
CA THR A 72 -14.11 1.64 11.98
C THR A 72 -13.17 2.45 11.08
N SER A 73 -13.05 2.08 9.81
CA SER A 73 -12.19 2.77 8.83
C SER A 73 -12.71 4.15 8.46
N ILE A 74 -14.03 4.31 8.32
CA ILE A 74 -14.68 5.61 8.12
C ILE A 74 -14.38 6.53 9.31
N LEU A 75 -14.61 6.05 10.54
CA LEU A 75 -14.37 6.83 11.76
C LEU A 75 -12.89 7.20 11.90
N PHE A 76 -11.97 6.26 11.65
CA PHE A 76 -10.53 6.52 11.65
C PHE A 76 -10.14 7.60 10.63
N THR A 77 -10.63 7.49 9.39
CA THR A 77 -10.33 8.45 8.32
C THR A 77 -10.90 9.84 8.65
N GLN A 78 -12.10 9.89 9.22
CA GLN A 78 -12.74 11.14 9.66
C GLN A 78 -11.98 11.81 10.81
N LEU A 79 -11.52 11.04 11.80
CA LEU A 79 -10.68 11.55 12.89
C LEU A 79 -9.34 12.08 12.36
N GLY A 80 -8.66 11.32 11.50
CA GLY A 80 -7.41 11.80 10.87
C GLY A 80 -7.61 13.09 10.06
N ALA A 81 -8.70 13.17 9.30
CA ALA A 81 -9.02 14.35 8.51
C ALA A 81 -9.47 15.56 9.36
N LEU A 82 -10.11 15.32 10.52
CA LEU A 82 -10.43 16.34 11.50
C LEU A 82 -9.15 16.88 12.17
N LEU A 83 -8.21 16.01 12.52
CA LEU A 83 -6.94 16.39 13.13
C LEU A 83 -6.15 17.33 12.22
N LEU A 84 -6.00 16.94 10.94
CA LEU A 84 -5.35 17.78 9.94
C LEU A 84 -6.07 19.13 9.76
N ALA A 85 -7.40 19.12 9.76
CA ALA A 85 -8.21 20.33 9.66
C ALA A 85 -7.99 21.29 10.85
N LEU A 86 -8.03 20.76 12.07
CA LEU A 86 -7.84 21.53 13.29
C LEU A 86 -6.41 22.07 13.41
N LEU A 87 -5.41 21.28 13.02
CA LEU A 87 -4.01 21.71 12.93
C LEU A 87 -3.83 22.84 11.92
N ALA A 88 -4.29 22.66 10.68
CA ALA A 88 -4.18 23.68 9.64
C ALA A 88 -4.83 25.00 10.07
N ALA A 89 -6.04 24.92 10.63
CA ALA A 89 -6.74 26.08 11.15
C ALA A 89 -6.03 26.74 12.35
N ALA A 90 -5.37 25.96 13.21
CA ALA A 90 -4.55 26.52 14.29
C ALA A 90 -3.30 27.23 13.74
N ILE A 91 -2.60 26.64 12.76
CA ILE A 91 -1.43 27.22 12.09
C ILE A 91 -1.82 28.52 11.38
N LEU A 92 -2.90 28.53 10.60
CA LEU A 92 -3.39 29.73 9.92
C LEU A 92 -3.71 30.85 10.92
N ARG A 93 -4.35 30.54 12.05
CA ARG A 93 -4.60 31.54 13.10
C ARG A 93 -3.31 32.06 13.73
N GLY A 94 -2.34 31.18 13.99
CA GLY A 94 -1.02 31.57 14.48
C GLY A 94 -0.30 32.50 13.50
N ALA A 95 -0.30 32.17 12.20
CA ALA A 95 0.29 33.00 11.15
C ALA A 95 -0.41 34.38 11.05
N VAL A 96 -1.74 34.42 11.15
CA VAL A 96 -2.50 35.68 11.19
C VAL A 96 -2.14 36.51 12.43
N TYR A 97 -2.04 35.88 13.61
CA TYR A 97 -1.66 36.56 14.85
C TYR A 97 -0.24 37.15 14.76
N VAL A 98 0.73 36.37 14.29
CA VAL A 98 2.11 36.84 14.11
C VAL A 98 2.18 37.98 13.09
N THR A 99 1.51 37.87 11.95
CA THR A 99 1.52 38.95 10.94
C THR A 99 0.86 40.24 11.44
N GLN A 100 -0.15 40.14 12.30
CA GLN A 100 -0.80 41.29 12.93
C GLN A 100 0.05 41.93 14.04
N ASN A 101 0.84 41.14 14.78
CA ASN A 101 1.64 41.64 15.90
C ASN A 101 3.07 42.06 15.52
N VAL A 102 3.63 41.51 14.43
CA VAL A 102 4.99 41.82 13.95
C VAL A 102 4.99 43.00 12.96
N ARG A 103 3.92 43.22 12.20
CA ARG A 103 3.77 44.43 11.38
C ARG A 103 3.20 45.54 12.27
N ARG A 104 3.80 46.75 12.24
CA ARG A 104 3.23 47.94 12.89
C ARG A 104 1.75 48.07 12.53
N PRO A 105 0.86 48.48 13.46
CA PRO A 105 -0.57 48.53 13.22
C PRO A 105 -0.87 49.61 12.18
N VAL A 106 -0.80 49.24 10.90
CA VAL A 106 -1.58 49.94 9.89
C VAL A 106 -3.03 49.68 10.29
N GLN A 107 -3.83 50.73 10.48
CA GLN A 107 -5.27 50.63 10.64
C GLN A 107 -5.87 50.03 9.36
N LEU A 108 -5.73 48.72 9.21
CA LEU A 108 -6.50 47.94 8.26
C LEU A 108 -7.89 47.88 8.88
N THR A 109 -8.81 48.72 8.41
CA THR A 109 -10.24 48.49 8.60
C THR A 109 -10.49 47.01 8.34
N ALA A 110 -10.98 46.29 9.36
CA ALA A 110 -11.19 44.86 9.27
C ALA A 110 -12.27 44.59 8.22
N ASP A 111 -11.82 44.41 6.97
CA ASP A 111 -12.69 44.23 5.82
C ASP A 111 -13.68 43.09 6.10
N PRO A 112 -14.99 43.38 6.16
CA PRO A 112 -16.03 42.39 6.37
C PRO A 112 -15.94 41.24 5.36
N GLU A 113 -15.50 41.52 4.13
CA GLU A 113 -15.35 40.50 3.08
C GLU A 113 -14.19 39.56 3.38
N ARG A 114 -13.00 40.09 3.73
CA ARG A 114 -11.86 39.28 4.19
C ARG A 114 -12.21 38.43 5.42
N ARG A 115 -12.98 38.97 6.38
CA ARG A 115 -13.44 38.21 7.57
C ARG A 115 -14.43 37.12 7.20
N ARG A 116 -15.36 37.38 6.28
CA ARG A 116 -16.30 36.40 5.74
C ARG A 116 -15.57 35.30 4.98
N PHE A 117 -14.58 35.66 4.16
CA PHE A 117 -13.72 34.74 3.42
C PHE A 117 -12.95 33.80 4.35
N LEU A 118 -12.29 34.33 5.40
CA LEU A 118 -11.57 33.50 6.38
C LEU A 118 -12.51 32.56 7.16
N ARG A 119 -13.70 33.03 7.54
CA ARG A 119 -14.72 32.20 8.21
C ARG A 119 -15.27 31.12 7.29
N ALA A 120 -15.51 31.43 6.02
CA ALA A 120 -15.94 30.48 5.01
C ALA A 120 -14.85 29.43 4.75
N GLY A 121 -13.59 29.84 4.61
CA GLY A 121 -12.44 28.94 4.47
C GLY A 121 -12.31 27.97 5.63
N LEU A 122 -12.42 28.45 6.88
CA LEU A 122 -12.40 27.59 8.07
C LEU A 122 -13.60 26.64 8.17
N ALA A 123 -14.79 27.07 7.72
CA ALA A 123 -15.98 26.23 7.68
C ALA A 123 -15.94 25.21 6.53
N ALA A 124 -15.15 25.44 5.48
CA ALA A 124 -15.00 24.52 4.36
C ALA A 124 -14.10 23.31 4.71
N ILE A 125 -13.18 23.43 5.66
CA ILE A 125 -12.21 22.37 5.97
C ILE A 125 -12.88 21.06 6.41
N PRO A 126 -13.85 21.03 7.35
CA PRO A 126 -14.54 19.78 7.70
C PRO A 126 -15.27 19.14 6.52
N LEU A 127 -15.88 19.96 5.66
CA LEU A 127 -16.55 19.48 4.46
C LEU A 127 -15.55 18.86 3.48
N MET A 128 -14.42 19.54 3.21
CA MET A 128 -13.35 19.02 2.37
C MET A 128 -12.76 17.72 2.91
N SER A 129 -12.54 17.62 4.22
CA SER A 129 -12.10 16.41 4.91
C SER A 129 -13.08 15.25 4.72
N ALA A 130 -14.38 15.49 4.90
CA ALA A 130 -15.42 14.48 4.68
C ALA A 130 -15.50 14.06 3.20
N THR A 131 -15.42 15.01 2.27
CA THR A 131 -15.38 14.73 0.83
C THR A 131 -14.14 13.92 0.45
N ALA A 132 -12.96 14.25 0.98
CA ALA A 132 -11.73 13.51 0.73
C ALA A 132 -11.80 12.08 1.30
N ALA A 133 -12.37 11.91 2.50
CA ALA A 133 -12.61 10.59 3.10
C ALA A 133 -13.52 9.73 2.21
N ALA A 134 -14.68 10.27 1.81
CA ALA A 134 -15.62 9.57 0.93
C ALA A 134 -15.01 9.24 -0.43
N ALA A 135 -14.34 10.21 -1.06
CA ALA A 135 -13.64 10.00 -2.33
C ALA A 135 -12.55 8.93 -2.21
N GLY A 136 -11.82 8.91 -1.09
CA GLY A 136 -10.77 7.93 -0.85
C GLY A 136 -11.29 6.50 -0.68
N THR A 137 -12.42 6.32 0.00
CA THR A 137 -13.09 5.00 0.12
C THR A 137 -13.70 4.55 -1.20
N ILE A 138 -14.31 5.45 -1.97
CA ILE A 138 -14.80 5.10 -3.31
C ILE A 138 -13.63 4.68 -4.22
N ARG A 139 -12.51 5.41 -4.16
CA ARG A 139 -11.31 5.11 -4.96
C ARG A 139 -10.64 3.81 -4.55
N SER A 140 -10.66 3.41 -3.28
CA SER A 140 -10.11 2.10 -2.89
C SER A 140 -10.93 0.93 -3.44
N ALA A 141 -12.24 1.12 -3.65
CA ALA A 141 -13.12 0.11 -4.21
C ALA A 141 -13.11 0.05 -5.75
N GLN A 142 -12.33 0.90 -6.42
CA GLN A 142 -12.23 0.87 -7.89
C GLN A 142 -11.43 -0.34 -8.35
N SER A 143 -11.76 -0.85 -9.54
CA SER A 143 -10.99 -1.92 -10.16
C SER A 143 -9.53 -1.49 -10.35
N PRO A 144 -8.56 -2.36 -10.07
CA PRO A 144 -7.15 -2.02 -10.18
C PRO A 144 -6.78 -1.56 -11.58
N SER A 145 -5.94 -0.54 -11.65
CA SER A 145 -5.32 -0.10 -12.90
C SER A 145 -4.19 -1.06 -13.30
N ILE A 146 -3.87 -1.13 -14.59
CA ILE A 146 -2.71 -1.90 -15.08
C ILE A 146 -1.76 -0.89 -15.74
N PRO A 147 -0.95 -0.17 -14.96
CA PRO A 147 -0.01 0.79 -15.51
C PRO A 147 1.05 0.04 -16.33
N ARG A 148 1.38 0.56 -17.52
CA ARG A 148 2.42 0.02 -18.39
C ARG A 148 3.72 0.78 -18.14
N ILE A 149 4.74 0.09 -17.64
CA ILE A 149 5.98 0.71 -17.18
C ILE A 149 7.14 0.14 -17.98
N ARG A 150 7.92 1.00 -18.64
CA ARG A 150 9.13 0.57 -19.34
C ARG A 150 10.32 0.68 -18.39
N LEU A 151 11.03 -0.42 -18.21
CA LEU A 151 12.27 -0.47 -17.43
C LEU A 151 13.44 -0.57 -18.41
N ARG A 152 14.31 0.44 -18.38
CA ARG A 152 15.44 0.57 -19.31
C ARG A 152 16.73 0.08 -18.66
N TYR A 153 17.42 -0.87 -19.27
CA TYR A 153 18.70 -1.40 -18.76
C TYR A 153 19.82 -1.23 -19.80
N PRO A 154 21.03 -0.82 -19.38
CA PRO A 154 22.15 -0.62 -20.30
C PRO A 154 22.59 -1.92 -20.99
N ASP A 155 22.68 -3.00 -20.22
CA ASP A 155 23.19 -4.30 -20.66
C ASP A 155 22.08 -5.36 -20.69
N LEU A 156 20.88 -5.00 -21.18
CA LEU A 156 19.78 -5.96 -21.31
C LEU A 156 20.15 -7.04 -22.36
N PRO A 157 20.12 -8.34 -22.03
CA PRO A 157 20.28 -9.39 -23.02
C PRO A 157 19.25 -9.24 -24.16
N PRO A 158 19.64 -9.36 -25.44
CA PRO A 158 18.75 -9.10 -26.57
C PRO A 158 17.44 -9.91 -26.56
N ASP A 159 17.48 -11.16 -26.11
CA ASP A 159 16.29 -12.02 -26.06
C ASP A 159 15.31 -11.66 -24.93
N LEU A 160 15.70 -10.74 -24.02
CA LEU A 160 14.81 -10.17 -23.02
C LEU A 160 14.20 -8.82 -23.45
N GLU A 161 14.55 -8.30 -24.63
CA GLU A 161 13.97 -7.08 -25.17
C GLU A 161 12.46 -7.25 -25.37
N GLY A 162 11.67 -6.33 -24.82
CA GLY A 162 10.23 -6.37 -24.89
C GLY A 162 9.56 -7.34 -23.91
N LEU A 163 10.32 -8.08 -23.09
CA LEU A 163 9.75 -9.02 -22.11
C LEU A 163 8.74 -8.33 -21.20
N ARG A 164 7.54 -8.89 -21.11
CA ARG A 164 6.38 -8.34 -20.39
C ARG A 164 6.18 -9.08 -19.07
N ILE A 165 6.33 -8.37 -17.96
CA ILE A 165 6.23 -8.94 -16.61
C ILE A 165 5.03 -8.32 -15.91
N LEU A 166 4.01 -9.11 -15.58
CA LEU A 166 2.88 -8.65 -14.77
C LEU A 166 3.19 -8.89 -13.29
N GLN A 167 3.11 -7.84 -12.48
CA GLN A 167 3.20 -7.96 -11.02
C GLN A 167 1.81 -7.88 -10.38
N LEU A 168 1.50 -8.89 -9.59
CA LEU A 168 0.35 -8.93 -8.69
C LEU A 168 0.89 -8.89 -7.25
N SER A 169 0.42 -7.95 -6.44
CA SER A 169 0.88 -7.79 -5.06
C SER A 169 -0.29 -7.39 -4.18
N ASP A 170 -0.27 -7.81 -2.92
CA ASP A 170 -1.20 -7.33 -1.89
C ASP A 170 -2.66 -7.39 -2.36
N MET A 171 -3.08 -8.53 -2.91
CA MET A 171 -4.45 -8.72 -3.40
C MET A 171 -5.44 -8.79 -2.23
N HIS A 172 -5.00 -9.28 -1.08
CA HIS A 172 -5.82 -9.40 0.14
C HIS A 172 -7.21 -9.99 -0.12
N VAL A 173 -7.29 -11.07 -0.89
CA VAL A 173 -8.59 -11.74 -1.15
C VAL A 173 -9.24 -12.11 0.18
N GLY A 174 -10.48 -11.67 0.38
CA GLY A 174 -11.18 -11.81 1.66
C GLY A 174 -12.23 -10.72 1.84
N PRO A 175 -12.23 -9.96 2.95
CA PRO A 175 -13.34 -9.06 3.29
C PRO A 175 -13.69 -8.04 2.20
N TYR A 176 -12.69 -7.40 1.59
CA TYR A 176 -12.93 -6.30 0.64
C TYR A 176 -12.75 -6.66 -0.82
N VAL A 177 -11.99 -7.71 -1.10
CA VAL A 177 -11.66 -8.17 -2.46
C VAL A 177 -12.10 -9.61 -2.60
N GLY A 178 -13.06 -9.87 -3.47
CA GLY A 178 -13.56 -11.22 -3.72
C GLY A 178 -12.84 -11.92 -4.87
N LEU A 179 -13.05 -13.23 -5.00
CA LEU A 179 -12.57 -14.03 -6.13
C LEU A 179 -13.01 -13.45 -7.50
N ASN A 180 -14.23 -12.92 -7.57
CA ASN A 180 -14.74 -12.30 -8.80
C ASN A 180 -14.01 -10.99 -9.17
N ASP A 181 -13.50 -10.24 -8.19
CA ASP A 181 -12.68 -9.05 -8.44
C ASP A 181 -11.34 -9.45 -9.04
N VAL A 182 -10.72 -10.50 -8.48
CA VAL A 182 -9.48 -11.08 -9.00
C VAL A 182 -9.71 -11.58 -10.42
N GLU A 183 -10.75 -12.37 -10.67
CA GLU A 183 -11.03 -12.90 -12.01
C GLU A 183 -11.20 -11.79 -13.06
N ARG A 184 -11.93 -10.71 -12.75
CA ARG A 184 -12.05 -9.56 -13.66
C ARG A 184 -10.71 -8.86 -13.93
N LEU A 185 -9.84 -8.76 -12.91
CA LEU A 185 -8.50 -8.21 -13.09
C LEU A 185 -7.67 -9.12 -14.01
N LEU A 186 -7.67 -10.43 -13.75
CA LEU A 186 -6.91 -11.40 -14.54
C LEU A 186 -7.38 -11.43 -16.00
N GLN A 187 -8.69 -11.35 -16.26
CA GLN A 187 -9.21 -11.24 -17.63
C GLN A 187 -8.68 -10.00 -18.37
N ARG A 188 -8.62 -8.84 -17.70
CA ARG A 188 -8.06 -7.61 -18.27
C ARG A 188 -6.54 -7.71 -18.47
N ALA A 189 -5.85 -8.38 -17.55
CA ALA A 189 -4.41 -8.57 -17.63
C ALA A 189 -4.01 -9.59 -18.71
N ALA A 190 -4.79 -10.65 -18.92
CA ALA A 190 -4.60 -11.64 -19.97
C ALA A 190 -4.62 -11.02 -21.36
N ALA A 191 -5.50 -10.03 -21.60
CA ALA A 191 -5.55 -9.26 -22.85
C ALA A 191 -4.29 -8.41 -23.11
N LEU A 192 -3.38 -8.32 -22.13
CA LEU A 192 -2.09 -7.67 -22.26
C LEU A 192 -0.96 -8.68 -22.42
N GLU A 193 -1.24 -9.98 -22.61
CA GLU A 193 -0.28 -11.01 -22.99
C GLU A 193 1.05 -10.92 -22.21
N PRO A 194 1.03 -11.02 -20.86
CA PRO A 194 2.26 -11.05 -20.09
C PRO A 194 3.05 -12.33 -20.39
N ASP A 195 4.37 -12.20 -20.52
CA ASP A 195 5.28 -13.34 -20.70
C ASP A 195 5.57 -14.04 -19.37
N LEU A 196 5.58 -13.28 -18.27
CA LEU A 196 5.84 -13.73 -16.91
C LEU A 196 4.84 -13.07 -15.95
N VAL A 197 4.34 -13.83 -14.98
CA VAL A 197 3.55 -13.29 -13.86
C VAL A 197 4.31 -13.53 -12.56
N VAL A 198 4.45 -12.48 -11.76
CA VAL A 198 5.06 -12.55 -10.42
C VAL A 198 4.06 -12.09 -9.36
N VAL A 199 3.98 -12.84 -8.26
CA VAL A 199 3.06 -12.60 -7.15
C VAL A 199 3.86 -12.29 -5.89
N THR A 200 3.95 -11.02 -5.50
CA THR A 200 4.90 -10.54 -4.48
C THR A 200 4.32 -10.50 -3.06
N GLY A 201 3.57 -11.52 -2.67
CA GLY A 201 3.03 -11.70 -1.31
C GLY A 201 1.66 -11.05 -1.03
N ASP A 202 1.12 -11.34 0.15
CA ASP A 202 -0.18 -10.89 0.65
C ASP A 202 -1.34 -11.20 -0.32
N ILE A 203 -1.45 -12.48 -0.67
CA ILE A 203 -2.34 -13.01 -1.72
C ILE A 203 -3.79 -13.06 -1.23
N CYS A 204 -4.01 -13.70 -0.09
CA CYS A 204 -5.36 -14.00 0.39
C CYS A 204 -5.42 -13.98 1.92
N ASP A 205 -6.32 -13.15 2.43
CA ASP A 205 -6.62 -12.98 3.85
C ASP A 205 -7.69 -13.93 4.37
N HIS A 206 -8.53 -14.48 3.48
CA HIS A 206 -9.52 -15.47 3.83
C HIS A 206 -9.05 -16.87 3.42
N LEU A 207 -8.42 -17.58 4.36
CA LEU A 207 -7.77 -18.88 4.10
C LEU A 207 -8.64 -19.90 3.31
N PRO A 208 -9.96 -20.04 3.54
CA PRO A 208 -10.80 -20.92 2.72
C PRO A 208 -10.80 -20.59 1.21
N ASP A 209 -10.58 -19.33 0.83
CA ASP A 209 -10.52 -18.87 -0.56
C ASP A 209 -9.09 -18.92 -1.14
N TYR A 210 -8.07 -19.28 -0.34
CA TYR A 210 -6.67 -19.21 -0.75
C TYR A 210 -6.37 -20.12 -1.94
N LEU A 211 -6.76 -21.40 -1.87
CA LEU A 211 -6.57 -22.33 -2.98
C LEU A 211 -7.33 -21.89 -4.24
N ALA A 212 -8.58 -21.45 -4.08
CA ALA A 212 -9.37 -20.94 -5.20
C ALA A 212 -8.71 -19.70 -5.85
N THR A 213 -8.08 -18.84 -5.04
CA THR A 213 -7.32 -17.68 -5.52
C THR A 213 -6.13 -18.13 -6.36
N LEU A 214 -5.33 -19.09 -5.87
CA LEU A 214 -4.21 -19.66 -6.63
C LEU A 214 -4.70 -20.26 -7.96
N GLN A 215 -5.78 -21.04 -7.95
CA GLN A 215 -6.37 -21.62 -9.17
C GLN A 215 -6.82 -20.57 -10.19
N ARG A 216 -7.28 -19.38 -9.75
CA ARG A 216 -7.57 -18.29 -10.69
C ARG A 216 -6.29 -17.71 -11.31
N LEU A 217 -5.24 -17.55 -10.52
CA LEU A 217 -3.93 -17.08 -11.00
C LEU A 217 -3.30 -18.04 -12.02
N GLU A 218 -3.46 -19.36 -11.82
CA GLU A 218 -3.02 -20.38 -12.77
C GLU A 218 -3.65 -20.21 -14.15
N GLY A 219 -4.90 -19.75 -14.19
CA GLY A 219 -5.63 -19.50 -15.43
C GLY A 219 -5.02 -18.44 -16.34
N LEU A 220 -4.10 -17.60 -15.85
CA LEU A 220 -3.35 -16.68 -16.73
C LEU A 220 -2.36 -17.42 -17.64
N SER A 221 -1.77 -18.52 -17.16
CA SER A 221 -0.84 -19.39 -17.89
C SER A 221 0.13 -18.65 -18.84
N PRO A 222 0.93 -17.69 -18.35
CA PRO A 222 1.87 -16.97 -19.19
C PRO A 222 3.00 -17.92 -19.68
N PRO A 223 3.63 -17.67 -20.84
CA PRO A 223 4.63 -18.55 -21.43
C PRO A 223 5.82 -18.92 -20.52
N LEU A 224 6.30 -17.97 -19.70
CA LEU A 224 7.40 -18.19 -18.76
C LEU A 224 6.92 -18.62 -17.36
N GLY A 225 5.62 -18.76 -17.16
CA GLY A 225 5.03 -19.23 -15.91
C GLY A 225 4.66 -18.13 -14.90
N THR A 226 4.06 -18.58 -13.80
CA THR A 226 3.64 -17.74 -12.68
C THR A 226 4.40 -18.16 -11.43
N TYR A 227 5.03 -17.20 -10.74
CA TYR A 227 5.81 -17.47 -9.52
C TYR A 227 5.35 -16.58 -8.38
N ALA A 228 5.43 -17.09 -7.15
CA ALA A 228 5.03 -16.35 -5.96
C ALA A 228 6.15 -16.25 -4.93
N SER A 229 6.14 -15.18 -4.14
CA SER A 229 6.91 -15.04 -2.89
C SER A 229 5.97 -14.83 -1.70
N LEU A 230 6.48 -15.00 -0.49
CA LEU A 230 5.70 -14.77 0.74
C LEU A 230 5.58 -13.27 1.07
N GLY A 231 4.41 -12.88 1.56
CA GLY A 231 4.20 -11.67 2.35
C GLY A 231 3.97 -11.99 3.82
N ASN A 232 3.74 -10.97 4.64
CA ASN A 232 3.51 -11.18 6.07
C ASN A 232 2.12 -11.74 6.38
N HIS A 233 1.12 -11.53 5.52
CA HIS A 233 -0.22 -12.04 5.76
C HIS A 233 -0.27 -13.57 5.63
N GLU A 234 0.53 -14.19 4.76
CA GLU A 234 0.64 -15.66 4.71
C GLU A 234 1.07 -16.25 6.06
N TYR A 235 1.94 -15.55 6.79
CA TYR A 235 2.32 -15.93 8.14
C TYR A 235 1.19 -15.72 9.16
N PHE A 236 0.44 -14.63 9.04
CA PHE A 236 -0.67 -14.31 9.94
C PHE A 236 -1.87 -15.25 9.77
N ARG A 237 -2.06 -15.81 8.56
CA ARG A 237 -3.11 -16.81 8.26
C ARG A 237 -2.68 -18.25 8.58
N GLY A 238 -1.39 -18.46 8.85
CA GLY A 238 -0.81 -19.74 9.21
C GLY A 238 -0.09 -20.38 8.02
N LEU A 239 1.23 -20.17 7.98
CA LEU A 239 2.08 -20.58 6.86
C LEU A 239 1.95 -22.06 6.47
N ARG A 240 1.72 -22.95 7.44
CA ARG A 240 1.53 -24.39 7.15
C ARG A 240 0.32 -24.64 6.24
N ALA A 241 -0.81 -23.98 6.51
CA ALA A 241 -2.01 -24.14 5.71
C ALA A 241 -1.84 -23.47 4.34
N VAL A 242 -1.20 -22.30 4.30
CA VAL A 242 -0.85 -21.62 3.04
C VAL A 242 0.02 -22.49 2.15
N ARG A 243 1.09 -23.10 2.70
CA ARG A 243 1.95 -24.03 1.95
C ARG A 243 1.17 -25.22 1.41
N ALA A 244 0.24 -25.79 2.21
CA ALA A 244 -0.62 -26.87 1.73
C ALA A 244 -1.55 -26.45 0.57
N CYS A 245 -1.90 -25.17 0.44
CA CYS A 245 -2.60 -24.65 -0.74
C CYS A 245 -1.66 -24.55 -1.95
N PHE A 246 -0.42 -24.09 -1.76
CA PHE A 246 0.59 -24.07 -2.83
C PHE A 246 0.99 -25.48 -3.30
N ASP A 247 1.05 -26.47 -2.40
CA ASP A 247 1.31 -27.87 -2.75
C ASP A 247 0.21 -28.47 -3.67
N GLN A 248 -0.97 -27.84 -3.70
CA GLN A 248 -2.09 -28.19 -4.57
C GLN A 248 -2.20 -27.27 -5.81
N SER A 249 -1.24 -26.37 -5.98
CA SER A 249 -1.14 -25.43 -7.09
C SER A 249 0.12 -25.71 -7.92
N SER A 250 0.05 -25.41 -9.20
CA SER A 250 1.18 -25.37 -10.12
C SER A 250 2.08 -24.14 -9.95
N ILE A 251 1.66 -23.14 -9.17
CA ILE A 251 2.42 -21.90 -8.94
C ILE A 251 3.55 -22.19 -7.94
N PRO A 252 4.84 -22.12 -8.33
CA PRO A 252 5.92 -22.33 -7.39
C PRO A 252 6.00 -21.16 -6.39
N LEU A 253 6.06 -21.51 -5.10
CA LEU A 253 6.30 -20.57 -4.01
C LEU A 253 7.81 -20.54 -3.71
N LEU A 254 8.48 -19.47 -4.12
CA LEU A 254 9.91 -19.27 -3.92
C LEU A 254 10.16 -18.62 -2.55
N VAL A 255 10.94 -19.29 -1.70
CA VAL A 255 11.27 -18.84 -0.33
C VAL A 255 12.73 -19.16 -0.06
N GLU A 256 13.60 -18.15 -0.11
CA GLU A 256 15.06 -18.32 -0.03
C GLU A 256 15.61 -19.16 -1.19
N GLU A 257 14.92 -19.13 -2.33
CA GLU A 257 15.21 -19.97 -3.49
C GLU A 257 15.06 -19.17 -4.80
N GLY A 258 15.69 -19.69 -5.85
CA GLY A 258 15.69 -19.12 -7.20
C GLY A 258 15.52 -20.18 -8.28
N ILE A 259 14.89 -19.80 -9.39
CA ILE A 259 14.73 -20.62 -10.58
C ILE A 259 15.28 -19.89 -11.80
N THR A 260 15.97 -20.62 -12.67
CA THR A 260 16.45 -20.07 -13.95
C THR A 260 15.57 -20.52 -15.10
N ILE A 261 15.07 -19.55 -15.85
CA ILE A 261 14.21 -19.74 -17.01
C ILE A 261 15.02 -19.35 -18.26
N PRO A 262 15.20 -20.25 -19.23
CA PRO A 262 15.81 -19.90 -20.51
C PRO A 262 14.84 -19.06 -21.34
N VAL A 263 15.34 -17.96 -21.91
CA VAL A 263 14.59 -17.11 -22.85
C VAL A 263 15.46 -16.89 -24.07
N GLY A 264 15.26 -17.71 -25.11
CA GLY A 264 16.20 -17.79 -26.23
C GLY A 264 17.59 -18.27 -25.76
N ALA A 265 18.62 -17.47 -26.05
CA ALA A 265 19.98 -17.60 -25.54
C ALA A 265 20.20 -16.87 -24.21
N ALA A 266 19.28 -16.00 -23.78
CA ALA A 266 19.35 -15.35 -22.48
C ALA A 266 18.84 -16.26 -21.35
N ARG A 267 19.19 -15.88 -20.12
CA ARG A 267 18.73 -16.54 -18.90
C ARG A 267 18.08 -15.50 -17.99
N LEU A 268 16.85 -15.78 -17.57
CA LEU A 268 16.15 -15.01 -16.55
C LEU A 268 16.19 -15.80 -15.24
N HIS A 269 16.80 -15.26 -14.20
CA HIS A 269 16.84 -15.88 -12.88
C HIS A 269 15.83 -15.18 -11.96
N VAL A 270 14.75 -15.90 -11.60
CA VAL A 270 13.66 -15.39 -10.75
C VAL A 270 13.82 -15.94 -9.34
N THR A 271 13.88 -15.08 -8.35
CA THR A 271 14.12 -15.47 -6.96
C THR A 271 13.06 -14.92 -6.01
N GLY A 272 12.85 -15.61 -4.88
CA GLY A 272 11.90 -15.19 -3.85
C GLY A 272 12.57 -15.10 -2.48
N ALA A 273 12.57 -13.90 -1.90
CA ALA A 273 12.99 -13.72 -0.51
C ALA A 273 11.83 -14.03 0.46
N ASP A 274 12.18 -14.57 1.62
CA ASP A 274 11.28 -14.79 2.74
C ASP A 274 10.94 -13.47 3.47
N ASP A 275 9.69 -13.33 3.91
CA ASP A 275 9.26 -12.16 4.68
C ASP A 275 9.61 -12.35 6.18
N PRO A 276 10.25 -11.36 6.84
CA PRO A 276 10.59 -11.44 8.25
C PRO A 276 9.38 -11.39 9.20
N ARG A 277 8.14 -11.34 8.68
CA ARG A 277 6.83 -11.14 9.32
C ARG A 277 6.63 -9.74 9.88
N PHE A 278 7.61 -9.31 10.66
CA PHE A 278 7.65 -8.02 11.31
C PHE A 278 8.98 -7.36 11.01
N LEU A 279 8.94 -6.21 10.34
CA LEU A 279 10.13 -5.39 10.12
C LEU A 279 10.08 -4.21 11.09
N GLY A 280 10.90 -4.28 12.16
CA GLY A 280 10.92 -3.25 13.20
C GLY A 280 12.18 -3.21 14.06
N ASP A 281 13.09 -4.20 13.92
CA ASP A 281 14.35 -4.25 14.66
C ASP A 281 15.50 -4.75 13.77
N ALA A 282 16.72 -4.66 14.29
CA ALA A 282 17.94 -5.07 13.59
C ALA A 282 17.96 -6.57 13.23
N ALA A 283 17.32 -7.43 14.03
CA ALA A 283 17.29 -8.87 13.78
C ALA A 283 16.41 -9.19 12.56
N ALA A 284 15.27 -8.52 12.41
CA ALA A 284 14.40 -8.64 11.25
C ALA A 284 15.10 -8.17 9.97
N HIS A 285 15.82 -7.05 10.02
CA HIS A 285 16.64 -6.58 8.89
C HIS A 285 17.74 -7.57 8.52
N ALA A 286 18.44 -8.15 9.52
CA ALA A 286 19.45 -9.16 9.28
C ALA A 286 18.86 -10.45 8.68
N ARG A 287 17.63 -10.84 9.06
CA ARG A 287 16.93 -11.98 8.46
C ARG A 287 16.60 -11.71 6.99
N LEU A 288 16.04 -10.55 6.67
CA LEU A 288 15.73 -10.18 5.29
C LEU A 288 17.00 -10.19 4.41
N ARG A 289 18.11 -9.62 4.91
CA ARG A 289 19.40 -9.64 4.22
C ARG A 289 19.85 -11.07 3.90
N ARG A 290 19.88 -11.95 4.90
CA ARG A 290 20.27 -13.36 4.71
C ARG A 290 19.36 -14.08 3.73
N SER A 291 18.07 -13.77 3.78
CA SER A 291 17.07 -14.37 2.90
C SER A 291 17.28 -13.97 1.44
N VAL A 292 17.60 -12.70 1.18
CA VAL A 292 18.00 -12.22 -0.15
C VAL A 292 19.27 -12.93 -0.60
N GLU A 293 20.31 -12.96 0.22
CA GLU A 293 21.58 -13.64 -0.11
C GLU A 293 21.37 -15.12 -0.43
N ALA A 294 20.57 -15.84 0.37
CA ALA A 294 20.25 -17.24 0.15
C ALA A 294 19.48 -17.46 -1.17
N SER A 295 18.51 -16.59 -1.47
CA SER A 295 17.71 -16.71 -2.70
C SER A 295 18.51 -16.54 -3.99
N LEU A 296 19.69 -15.90 -3.91
CA LEU A 296 20.59 -15.68 -5.05
C LEU A 296 21.68 -16.76 -5.15
N ASP A 297 21.76 -17.70 -4.20
CA ASP A 297 22.78 -18.74 -4.22
C ASP A 297 22.61 -19.64 -5.45
N GLY A 298 23.70 -19.91 -6.16
CA GLY A 298 23.68 -20.67 -7.41
C GLY A 298 23.11 -19.93 -8.63
N ALA A 299 22.79 -18.64 -8.54
CA ALA A 299 22.38 -17.84 -9.69
C ALA A 299 23.49 -17.82 -10.77
N PRO A 300 23.17 -18.08 -12.05
CA PRO A 300 24.15 -17.95 -13.13
C PRO A 300 24.62 -16.50 -13.26
N ALA A 301 25.94 -16.31 -13.38
CA ALA A 301 26.55 -14.97 -13.41
C ALA A 301 26.12 -14.12 -14.62
N ASP A 302 25.68 -14.77 -15.71
CA ASP A 302 25.21 -14.15 -16.96
C ASP A 302 23.68 -13.97 -17.01
N ALA A 303 22.95 -14.40 -15.98
CA ALA A 303 21.50 -14.29 -15.95
C ALA A 303 21.05 -12.87 -15.56
N PHE A 304 19.96 -12.41 -16.16
CA PHE A 304 19.22 -11.26 -15.66
C PHE A 304 18.48 -11.67 -14.39
N GLN A 305 18.76 -11.02 -13.27
CA GLN A 305 18.23 -11.37 -11.95
C GLN A 305 16.99 -10.53 -11.62
N LEU A 306 15.89 -11.22 -11.33
CA LEU A 306 14.64 -10.67 -10.85
C LEU A 306 14.36 -11.20 -9.44
N LEU A 307 14.41 -10.33 -8.45
CA LEU A 307 14.06 -10.63 -7.06
C LEU A 307 12.60 -10.24 -6.77
N MET A 308 11.81 -11.21 -6.33
CA MET A 308 10.53 -10.99 -5.67
C MET A 308 10.76 -10.89 -4.16
N SER A 309 10.40 -9.76 -3.58
CA SER A 309 10.36 -9.62 -2.11
C SER A 309 9.20 -8.75 -1.72
N HIS A 310 8.36 -9.22 -0.80
CA HIS A 310 7.25 -8.41 -0.32
C HIS A 310 7.73 -7.09 0.33
N ARG A 311 8.90 -7.10 0.97
CA ARG A 311 9.54 -5.93 1.59
C ARG A 311 10.45 -5.19 0.61
N SER A 312 10.12 -3.94 0.32
CA SER A 312 10.95 -3.07 -0.52
C SER A 312 12.36 -2.80 0.05
N GLN A 313 12.57 -3.01 1.36
CA GLN A 313 13.89 -2.92 2.00
C GLN A 313 14.88 -3.99 1.52
N ALA A 314 14.40 -5.07 0.87
CA ALA A 314 15.28 -6.06 0.26
C ALA A 314 16.22 -5.44 -0.79
N PHE A 315 15.80 -4.34 -1.42
CA PHE A 315 16.59 -3.62 -2.41
C PHE A 315 17.92 -3.10 -1.88
N ASP A 316 18.01 -2.73 -0.59
CA ASP A 316 19.26 -2.27 0.03
C ASP A 316 20.34 -3.38 0.06
N THR A 317 19.93 -4.65 -0.02
CA THR A 317 20.83 -5.82 -0.14
C THR A 317 20.97 -6.25 -1.60
N ALA A 318 19.88 -6.27 -2.36
CA ALA A 318 19.85 -6.78 -3.73
C ALA A 318 20.64 -5.90 -4.71
N ALA A 319 20.52 -4.57 -4.60
CA ALA A 319 21.18 -3.66 -5.54
C ALA A 319 22.73 -3.72 -5.47
N PRO A 320 23.37 -3.73 -4.28
CA PRO A 320 24.82 -3.94 -4.18
C PRO A 320 25.30 -5.31 -4.70
N LEU A 321 24.44 -6.33 -4.69
CA LEU A 321 24.71 -7.66 -5.23
C LEU A 321 24.48 -7.74 -6.75
N GLY A 322 24.10 -6.63 -7.40
CA GLY A 322 23.91 -6.56 -8.85
C GLY A 322 22.57 -7.12 -9.33
N VAL A 323 21.58 -7.31 -8.46
CA VAL A 323 20.24 -7.72 -8.88
C VAL A 323 19.61 -6.63 -9.73
N GLN A 324 19.27 -6.95 -10.98
CA GLN A 324 18.81 -5.96 -11.94
C GLN A 324 17.41 -5.43 -11.61
N LEU A 325 16.48 -6.32 -11.26
CA LEU A 325 15.10 -5.94 -10.96
C LEU A 325 14.64 -6.49 -9.61
N THR A 326 14.20 -5.62 -8.70
CA THR A 326 13.46 -6.01 -7.49
C THR A 326 12.01 -5.58 -7.61
N LEU A 327 11.08 -6.49 -7.35
CA LEU A 327 9.64 -6.22 -7.34
C LEU A 327 9.07 -6.47 -5.93
N SER A 328 8.40 -5.47 -5.39
CA SER A 328 7.91 -5.46 -4.01
C SER A 328 6.50 -4.90 -3.84
N GLY A 329 5.95 -5.08 -2.64
CA GLY A 329 4.61 -4.62 -2.24
C GLY A 329 4.59 -4.07 -0.81
N HIS A 330 3.68 -4.59 0.02
CA HIS A 330 3.56 -4.42 1.47
C HIS A 330 3.04 -3.07 1.96
N THR A 331 3.48 -1.98 1.32
CA THR A 331 3.28 -0.63 1.84
C THR A 331 1.96 -0.02 1.39
N HIS A 332 1.37 -0.47 0.29
CA HIS A 332 0.21 0.17 -0.35
C HIS A 332 0.36 1.68 -0.60
N GLY A 333 1.60 2.18 -0.75
CA GLY A 333 1.89 3.62 -0.78
C GLY A 333 1.47 4.39 0.47
N PHE A 334 1.20 3.69 1.58
CA PHE A 334 0.51 4.20 2.78
C PHE A 334 -0.79 4.93 2.46
N GLN A 335 -1.47 4.47 1.40
CA GLN A 335 -2.77 4.91 0.95
C GLN A 335 -2.88 6.37 0.50
N LEU A 336 -1.78 7.13 0.53
CA LEU A 336 -1.74 8.55 0.20
C LEU A 336 -0.56 8.82 -0.73
N GLY A 337 -0.87 9.25 -1.95
CA GLY A 337 0.16 9.47 -2.96
C GLY A 337 -0.23 10.48 -4.02
N PHE A 338 0.72 10.81 -4.87
CA PHE A 338 0.53 11.64 -6.05
C PHE A 338 1.59 11.30 -7.09
N GLY A 339 1.19 11.19 -8.36
CA GLY A 339 2.13 11.02 -9.47
C GLY A 339 3.02 9.76 -9.38
N GLY A 340 2.51 8.66 -8.84
CA GLY A 340 3.28 7.41 -8.69
C GLY A 340 4.25 7.41 -7.50
N ARG A 341 4.06 8.30 -6.52
CA ARG A 341 4.88 8.42 -5.30
C ARG A 341 4.02 8.54 -4.06
N SER A 342 4.52 8.04 -2.93
CA SER A 342 3.85 8.23 -1.64
C SER A 342 4.13 9.63 -1.11
N LEU A 343 3.13 10.26 -0.47
CA LEU A 343 3.35 11.54 0.23
C LEU A 343 4.30 11.41 1.42
N PHE A 344 4.60 10.18 1.85
CA PHE A 344 5.45 9.89 2.99
C PHE A 344 6.89 9.50 2.62
N ASP A 345 7.21 9.41 1.33
CA ASP A 345 8.53 8.98 0.85
C ASP A 345 9.67 9.81 1.45
N SER A 346 9.47 11.12 1.65
CA SER A 346 10.51 12.01 2.20
C SER A 346 10.53 12.11 3.73
N TRP A 347 9.52 11.57 4.42
CA TRP A 347 9.29 11.80 5.85
C TRP A 347 9.58 10.57 6.70
N LEU A 348 9.62 9.40 6.07
CA LEU A 348 9.83 8.14 6.75
C LEU A 348 11.21 7.57 6.45
N PRO A 349 11.84 6.90 7.43
CA PRO A 349 13.11 6.21 7.21
C PRO A 349 13.00 5.05 6.21
N LYS A 350 11.77 4.63 5.84
CA LYS A 350 11.49 3.61 4.83
C LYS A 350 11.44 4.27 3.44
N LYS A 351 12.56 4.22 2.72
CA LYS A 351 12.83 5.01 1.49
C LYS A 351 12.06 4.59 0.23
N TYR A 352 11.35 3.46 0.25
CA TYR A 352 10.78 2.84 -0.96
C TYR A 352 9.29 2.47 -0.79
N ILE A 353 8.43 3.47 -0.61
CA ILE A 353 7.02 3.25 -0.25
C ILE A 353 6.15 2.96 -1.47
N TRP A 354 6.26 3.67 -2.58
CA TRP A 354 5.48 3.37 -3.80
C TRP A 354 6.12 3.95 -5.05
N GLY A 355 6.13 3.15 -6.12
CA GLY A 355 6.60 3.52 -7.44
C GLY A 355 8.00 2.98 -7.73
N HIS A 356 8.64 3.60 -8.73
CA HIS A 356 9.94 3.18 -9.27
C HIS A 356 11.12 3.85 -8.55
N TYR A 357 12.10 3.08 -8.08
CA TYR A 357 13.32 3.56 -7.42
C TYR A 357 14.56 2.94 -8.09
N GLY A 358 15.73 3.56 -7.87
CA GLY A 358 16.97 3.17 -8.54
C GLY A 358 17.09 3.75 -9.95
N GLY A 359 17.82 3.06 -10.82
CA GLY A 359 18.07 3.48 -12.20
C GLY A 359 19.31 2.82 -12.78
N GLY A 360 19.37 2.74 -14.11
CA GLY A 360 20.47 2.08 -14.82
C GLY A 360 20.42 0.57 -14.62
N ALA A 361 21.48 0.00 -14.06
CA ALA A 361 21.64 -1.46 -13.95
C ALA A 361 20.75 -2.11 -12.89
N THR A 362 20.36 -1.39 -11.82
CA THR A 362 19.55 -1.93 -10.72
C THR A 362 18.34 -1.04 -10.42
N GLN A 363 17.16 -1.65 -10.42
CA GLN A 363 15.87 -0.96 -10.33
C GLN A 363 14.94 -1.70 -9.35
N LEU A 364 14.11 -0.93 -8.65
CA LEU A 364 13.08 -1.41 -7.74
C LEU A 364 11.73 -0.84 -8.15
N TYR A 365 10.69 -1.67 -8.16
CA TYR A 365 9.33 -1.17 -8.13
C TYR A 365 8.59 -1.65 -6.88
N THR A 366 8.09 -0.71 -6.07
CA THR A 366 7.18 -1.02 -4.96
C THR A 366 5.75 -0.76 -5.43
N SER A 367 4.97 -1.83 -5.54
CA SER A 367 3.55 -1.76 -5.92
C SER A 367 2.70 -1.11 -4.84
N ALA A 368 1.71 -0.33 -5.25
CA ALA A 368 0.65 0.12 -4.36
C ALA A 368 -0.34 -1.00 -4.00
N GLY A 369 -0.20 -2.20 -4.57
CA GLY A 369 -1.05 -3.35 -4.29
C GLY A 369 -2.35 -3.36 -5.10
N VAL A 370 -2.81 -4.56 -5.42
CA VAL A 370 -4.05 -4.85 -6.15
C VAL A 370 -5.27 -4.62 -5.27
N GLY A 371 -5.20 -5.11 -4.04
CA GLY A 371 -6.29 -5.04 -3.08
C GLY A 371 -5.99 -4.06 -1.97
N HIS A 372 -6.64 -4.29 -0.83
CA HIS A 372 -6.41 -3.49 0.37
C HIS A 372 -6.92 -4.24 1.60
N TRP A 373 -6.15 -4.18 2.69
CA TRP A 373 -6.62 -4.55 4.02
C TRP A 373 -7.31 -3.38 4.74
N PHE A 374 -7.18 -2.16 4.20
CA PHE A 374 -7.80 -0.92 4.68
C PHE A 374 -8.53 -0.18 3.54
N PRO A 375 -9.85 0.04 3.62
CA PRO A 375 -10.68 0.52 2.51
C PRO A 375 -10.61 2.05 2.32
N PHE A 376 -9.42 2.56 2.05
CA PHE A 376 -9.19 3.98 1.76
C PHE A 376 -7.92 4.17 0.93
N ARG A 377 -8.00 4.97 -0.15
CA ARG A 377 -6.86 5.37 -1.01
C ARG A 377 -7.09 6.76 -1.60
N LEU A 378 -6.14 7.68 -1.46
CA LEU A 378 -6.18 8.99 -2.12
C LEU A 378 -4.90 9.22 -2.95
N GLY A 379 -5.05 9.34 -4.26
CA GLY A 379 -3.93 9.54 -5.20
C GLY A 379 -2.91 8.40 -5.26
N CYS A 380 -3.21 7.27 -4.61
CA CYS A 380 -2.48 6.00 -4.63
C CYS A 380 -3.46 4.87 -5.02
N PRO A 381 -3.92 4.83 -6.29
CA PRO A 381 -4.93 3.87 -6.73
C PRO A 381 -4.41 2.42 -6.65
N PRO A 382 -5.29 1.41 -6.53
CA PRO A 382 -4.87 0.02 -6.66
C PRO A 382 -4.31 -0.26 -8.05
N GLU A 383 -3.28 -1.09 -8.12
CA GLU A 383 -2.56 -1.37 -9.36
C GLU A 383 -2.04 -2.81 -9.47
N ALA A 384 -1.95 -3.27 -10.71
CA ALA A 384 -1.25 -4.48 -11.13
C ALA A 384 -0.31 -4.11 -12.28
N PRO A 385 0.90 -3.59 -11.99
CA PRO A 385 1.79 -3.06 -13.01
C PRO A 385 2.22 -4.11 -14.03
N LEU A 386 2.26 -3.72 -15.30
CA LEU A 386 2.86 -4.48 -16.39
C LEU A 386 4.17 -3.80 -16.80
N PHE A 387 5.28 -4.47 -16.56
CA PHE A 387 6.60 -4.00 -16.93
C PHE A 387 6.97 -4.49 -18.33
N THR A 388 7.71 -3.67 -19.08
CA THR A 388 8.36 -4.07 -20.32
C THR A 388 9.85 -3.77 -20.17
N LEU A 389 10.68 -4.80 -20.28
CA LEU A 389 12.13 -4.63 -20.30
C LEU A 389 12.57 -4.07 -21.64
N THR A 390 13.45 -3.07 -21.61
CA THR A 390 13.97 -2.42 -22.83
C THR A 390 15.44 -2.10 -22.67
N SER A 391 16.21 -2.18 -23.75
CA SER A 391 17.59 -1.75 -23.81
C SER A 391 17.66 -0.22 -23.78
N ALA A 392 18.61 0.33 -23.02
CA ALA A 392 18.83 1.78 -22.96
C ALA A 392 19.44 2.35 -24.26
N THR A 393 19.94 1.49 -25.16
CA THR A 393 20.74 1.88 -26.33
C THR A 393 19.91 2.27 -27.55
N GLN A 394 18.57 2.15 -27.52
CA GLN A 394 17.67 2.47 -28.64
C GLN A 394 17.08 3.90 -28.58
N GLU A 395 17.89 4.91 -28.29
CA GLU A 395 17.59 6.30 -28.67
C GLU A 395 18.72 6.82 -29.58
N THR A 396 18.71 6.36 -30.84
CA THR A 396 19.36 7.06 -31.96
C THR A 396 18.43 7.02 -33.17
N THR A 397 17.46 7.93 -33.21
CA THR A 397 17.27 8.97 -34.26
C THR A 397 15.87 9.56 -34.20
#